data_AF-A0A0S7YU89-F1
#
_entry.id   AF-A0A0S7YU89-F1
#
_cell.length_a   1.000
_cell.length_b   1.000
_cell.length_c   1.000
_cell.angle_alpha   90.00
_cell.angle_beta   90.00
_cell.angle_gamma   90.00
#
_symmetry.space_group_name_H-M   'P 1'
#
loop_
_entity.id
_entity.type
_entity.pdbx_description
1 polymer ?
#
loop_
_entity_poly.entity_id
_entity_poly.type
_entity_poly.pdbx_seq_one_letter_code
_entity_poly.pdbx_strand_id
1 'polypeptide(L)'
;MISTDCDFETFVREARGMDCYEVIYLAEKEAIQAWRHSYHNESRTCSGEASRQYQEKLIGLIRFMRHGLKPGVFNDQEFDLCSRLRNESVQPSASAAPDGPPNLA
;
A
#
# COMPACT_ATOMS: atom_id res chain seq x y z
N MET A 1 -8.43 2.56 -9.65
CA MET A 1 -8.48 2.22 -8.23
C MET A 1 -8.31 0.73 -8.15
N ILE A 2 -7.37 0.24 -7.35
CA ILE A 2 -7.23 -1.18 -7.05
C ILE A 2 -8.43 -1.63 -6.21
N SER A 3 -8.90 -0.78 -5.30
CA SER A 3 -10.13 -1.01 -4.55
C SER A 3 -11.22 -0.03 -4.99
N THR A 4 -12.15 -0.49 -5.82
CA THR A 4 -13.33 0.27 -6.28
C THR A 4 -14.32 0.67 -5.17
N ASP A 5 -14.25 -0.02 -4.02
CA ASP A 5 -15.17 0.14 -2.87
C ASP A 5 -14.52 0.84 -1.66
N CYS A 6 -13.38 1.51 -1.86
CA CYS A 6 -12.64 2.20 -0.77
C CYS A 6 -12.19 1.28 0.38
N ASP A 7 -11.96 0.00 0.09
CA ASP A 7 -11.44 -1.01 1.00
C ASP A 7 -9.90 -0.96 1.07
N PHE A 8 -9.42 -0.55 2.25
CA PHE A 8 -7.99 -0.48 2.56
C PHE A 8 -7.33 -1.85 2.73
N GLU A 9 -8.05 -2.84 3.25
CA GLU A 9 -7.52 -4.19 3.40
C GLU A 9 -7.31 -4.84 2.03
N THR A 10 -8.27 -4.67 1.13
CA THR A 10 -8.14 -5.12 -0.26
C THR A 10 -6.93 -4.48 -0.94
N PHE A 11 -6.73 -3.16 -0.79
CA PHE A 11 -5.54 -2.49 -1.30
C PHE A 11 -4.25 -3.12 -0.76
N VAL A 12 -4.14 -3.30 0.55
CA VAL A 12 -2.93 -3.87 1.19
C VAL A 12 -2.69 -5.31 0.73
N ARG A 13 -3.74 -6.10 0.52
CA ARG A 13 -3.64 -7.47 0.02
C ARG A 13 -3.10 -7.51 -1.40
N GLU A 14 -3.63 -6.69 -2.30
CA GLU A 14 -3.16 -6.60 -3.69
C GLU A 14 -1.74 -6.02 -3.80
N ALA A 15 -1.35 -5.16 -2.85
CA ALA A 15 -0.01 -4.58 -2.79
C ALA A 15 1.07 -5.54 -2.28
N ARG A 16 0.71 -6.74 -1.77
CA ARG A 16 1.68 -7.70 -1.25
C ARG A 16 2.63 -8.20 -2.32
N GLY A 17 3.90 -8.37 -1.94
CA GLY A 17 4.96 -8.81 -2.85
C GLY A 17 5.47 -7.74 -3.82
N MET A 18 4.91 -6.52 -3.78
CA MET A 18 5.43 -5.38 -4.54
C MET A 18 6.59 -4.71 -3.80
N ASP A 19 7.47 -4.07 -4.56
CA ASP A 19 8.55 -3.26 -3.99
C ASP A 19 8.01 -2.04 -3.25
N CYS A 20 8.77 -1.56 -2.25
CA CYS A 20 8.39 -0.43 -1.42
C CYS A 20 8.04 0.82 -2.24
N TYR A 21 8.79 1.12 -3.32
CA TYR A 21 8.51 2.25 -4.19
C TYR A 21 7.23 2.05 -5.01
N GLU A 22 6.95 0.82 -5.44
CA GLU A 22 5.75 0.48 -6.18
C GLU A 22 4.50 0.61 -5.29
N VAL A 23 4.55 0.11 -4.05
CA VAL A 23 3.49 0.29 -3.06
C VAL A 23 3.20 1.78 -2.81
N ILE A 24 4.25 2.59 -2.63
CA ILE A 24 4.11 4.04 -2.44
C ILE A 24 3.45 4.68 -3.66
N TYR A 25 3.92 4.34 -4.86
CA TYR A 25 3.39 4.89 -6.10
C TYR A 25 1.89 4.56 -6.30
N LEU A 26 1.51 3.31 -6.05
CA LEU A 26 0.11 2.87 -6.15
C LEU A 26 -0.76 3.56 -5.10
N ALA A 27 -0.28 3.65 -3.85
CA ALA A 27 -0.99 4.33 -2.79
C ALA A 27 -1.20 5.82 -3.09
N GLU A 28 -0.22 6.51 -3.67
CA GLU A 28 -0.34 7.92 -4.10
C GLU A 28 -1.39 8.07 -5.20
N LYS A 29 -1.34 7.22 -6.23
CA LYS A 29 -2.29 7.23 -7.33
C LYS A 29 -3.72 7.00 -6.84
N GLU A 30 -3.89 6.05 -5.92
CA GLU A 30 -5.19 5.67 -5.36
C GLU A 30 -5.74 6.73 -4.41
N ALA A 31 -4.89 7.38 -3.60
CA ALA A 31 -5.28 8.48 -2.73
C ALA A 31 -5.81 9.68 -3.54
N ILE A 32 -5.19 9.99 -4.68
CA ILE A 32 -5.66 11.04 -5.59
C ILE A 32 -7.03 10.67 -6.19
N GLN A 33 -7.23 9.40 -6.56
CA GLN A 33 -8.51 8.94 -7.07
C GLN A 33 -9.60 9.02 -6.00
N ALA A 34 -9.33 8.54 -4.79
CA ALA A 34 -10.23 8.63 -3.64
C ALA A 34 -10.61 10.08 -3.32
N TRP A 35 -9.63 11.00 -3.36
CA TRP A 35 -9.89 12.44 -3.19
C TRP A 35 -10.86 12.98 -4.26
N ARG A 36 -10.60 12.67 -5.54
CA ARG A 36 -11.48 13.09 -6.64
C ARG A 36 -12.90 12.55 -6.47
N HIS A 37 -13.04 11.28 -6.06
CA HIS A 37 -14.34 10.67 -5.78
C HIS A 37 -15.05 11.33 -4.60
N SER A 38 -14.33 11.67 -3.53
CA SER A 38 -14.89 12.38 -2.38
C SER A 38 -15.45 13.76 -2.73
N TYR A 39 -14.82 14.45 -3.69
CA TYR A 39 -15.18 15.81 -4.08
C TYR A 39 -16.35 15.83 -5.09
N HIS A 40 -16.39 14.88 -6.02
CA HIS A 40 -17.40 14.86 -7.07
C HIS A 40 -18.72 14.20 -6.67
N ASN A 41 -18.80 13.42 -5.59
CA ASN A 41 -20.01 12.70 -5.16
C ASN A 41 -20.67 11.85 -6.28
N GLU A 42 -19.94 11.58 -7.37
CA GLU A 42 -20.42 10.89 -8.58
C GLU A 42 -20.24 9.36 -8.50
N SER A 43 -19.62 8.85 -7.43
CA SER A 43 -19.38 7.42 -7.27
C SER A 43 -20.62 6.69 -6.74
N ARG A 44 -21.10 5.71 -7.51
CA ARG A 44 -22.12 4.75 -7.05
C ARG A 44 -21.58 3.69 -6.10
N THR A 45 -20.25 3.54 -5.99
CA THR A 45 -19.61 2.41 -5.28
C THR A 45 -19.08 2.79 -3.90
N CYS A 46 -18.78 4.06 -3.64
CA CYS A 46 -18.23 4.50 -2.37
C CYS A 46 -18.74 5.90 -2.00
N SER A 47 -19.19 6.09 -0.75
CA SER A 47 -19.65 7.39 -0.27
C SER A 47 -18.48 8.39 -0.20
N GLY A 48 -18.78 9.69 -0.28
CA GLY A 48 -17.76 10.73 -0.16
C GLY A 48 -16.99 10.67 1.17
N GLU A 49 -17.66 10.30 2.25
CA GLU A 49 -17.03 10.10 3.57
C GLU A 49 -16.10 8.88 3.59
N ALA A 50 -16.54 7.73 3.06
CA ALA A 50 -15.71 6.54 2.95
C ALA A 50 -14.48 6.78 2.05
N SER A 51 -14.66 7.53 0.95
CA SER A 51 -13.57 7.94 0.07
C SER A 51 -12.53 8.78 0.79
N ARG A 52 -12.97 9.71 1.65
CA ARG A 52 -12.09 10.55 2.46
C ARG A 52 -11.32 9.74 3.51
N GLN A 53 -12.01 8.86 4.25
CA GLN A 53 -11.35 8.01 5.25
C GLN A 53 -10.34 7.06 4.59
N TYR A 54 -10.68 6.52 3.43
CA TYR A 54 -9.79 5.69 2.63
C TYR A 54 -8.56 6.45 2.14
N GLN A 55 -8.74 7.67 1.65
CA GLN A 55 -7.63 8.57 1.29
C GLN A 55 -6.70 8.81 2.49
N GLU A 56 -7.24 9.11 3.67
CA GLU A 56 -6.45 9.36 4.88
C GLU A 56 -5.63 8.12 5.28
N LYS A 57 -6.19 6.91 5.15
CA LYS A 57 -5.47 5.65 5.37
C LYS A 57 -4.33 5.44 4.37
N LEU A 58 -4.54 5.71 3.09
CA LEU A 58 -3.49 5.61 2.06
C LEU A 58 -2.36 6.61 2.31
N ILE A 59 -2.67 7.85 2.71
CA ILE A 59 -1.66 8.84 3.11
C ILE A 59 -0.88 8.35 4.34
N GLY A 60 -1.58 7.75 5.30
CA GLY A 60 -0.96 7.07 6.45
C GLY A 60 0.03 6.00 6.00
N LEU A 61 -0.39 5.12 5.09
CA LEU A 61 0.46 4.06 4.54
C LEU A 61 1.71 4.64 3.86
N ILE A 62 1.58 5.65 3.01
CA ILE A 62 2.71 6.30 2.33
C ILE A 62 3.73 6.82 3.35
N ARG A 63 3.26 7.50 4.41
CA ARG A 63 4.13 8.01 5.48
C ARG A 63 4.82 6.88 6.24
N PHE A 64 4.09 5.80 6.54
CA PHE A 64 4.64 4.63 7.20
C PHE A 64 5.70 3.93 6.35
N MET A 65 5.45 3.75 5.05
CA MET A 65 6.41 3.13 4.13
C MET A 65 7.68 3.98 4.01
N ARG A 66 7.55 5.30 3.84
CA ARG A 66 8.69 6.23 3.68
C ARG A 66 9.51 6.45 4.94
N HIS A 67 8.87 6.57 6.10
CA HIS A 67 9.52 7.05 7.32
C HIS A 67 9.45 6.06 8.50
N GLY A 68 8.66 5.00 8.39
CA GLY A 68 8.45 4.03 9.48
C GLY A 68 7.63 4.56 10.66
N LEU A 69 6.93 5.68 10.50
CA LEU A 69 6.13 6.30 11.56
C LEU A 69 4.73 5.67 11.61
N LYS A 70 4.31 5.12 12.76
CA LYS A 70 2.96 4.59 12.96
C LYS A 70 1.92 5.69 12.66
N PRO A 71 1.06 5.53 11.64
CA PRO A 71 0.02 6.51 11.36
C PRO A 71 -1.04 6.48 12.45
N GLY A 72 -1.42 7.64 12.99
CA GLY A 72 -2.48 7.73 14.01
C GLY A 72 -3.88 7.36 13.51
N VAL A 73 -4.05 7.24 12.19
CA VAL A 73 -5.30 6.84 11.53
C VAL A 73 -5.49 5.32 11.47
N PHE A 74 -4.47 4.53 11.81
CA PHE A 74 -4.55 3.07 11.78
C PHE A 74 -4.97 2.52 13.14
N ASN A 75 -5.91 1.58 13.12
CA ASN A 75 -6.12 0.69 14.25
C ASN A 75 -4.97 -0.35 14.34
N ASP A 76 -4.93 -1.14 15.40
CA ASP A 76 -3.83 -2.08 15.63
C ASP A 76 -3.77 -3.20 14.57
N GLN A 77 -4.92 -3.63 14.03
CA GLN A 77 -4.97 -4.63 12.95
C GLN A 77 -4.42 -4.09 11.63
N GLU A 78 -4.78 -2.86 11.27
CA GLU A 78 -4.27 -2.16 10.08
C GLU A 78 -2.78 -1.90 10.21
N PHE A 79 -2.32 -1.52 11.40
CA PHE A 79 -0.90 -1.34 11.67
C PHE A 79 -0.11 -2.64 11.50
N ASP A 80 -0.62 -3.77 12.00
CA ASP A 80 0.00 -5.08 11.82
C ASP A 80 0.06 -5.49 10.33
N LEU A 81 -1.02 -5.25 9.59
CA LEU A 81 -1.08 -5.50 8.14
C LEU A 81 -0.04 -4.69 7.37
N CYS A 82 0.04 -3.38 7.62
CA CYS A 82 1.01 -2.51 6.97
C CYS A 82 2.45 -2.84 7.39
N SER A 83 2.67 -3.26 8.64
CA SER A 83 3.99 -3.65 9.13
C SER A 83 4.52 -4.89 8.41
N ARG A 84 3.65 -5.88 8.17
CA ARG A 84 3.99 -7.06 7.36
C ARG A 84 4.30 -6.67 5.92
N LEU A 85 3.44 -5.87 5.31
CA LEU A 85 3.64 -5.36 3.94
C LEU A 85 5.00 -4.64 3.80
N ARG A 86 5.35 -3.77 4.75
CA ARG A 86 6.62 -3.06 4.75
C ARG A 86 7.81 -4.01 4.84
N ASN A 87 7.77 -4.98 5.74
CA ASN A 87 8.85 -5.98 5.86
C ASN A 87 9.03 -6.79 4.58
N GLU A 88 7.93 -7.20 3.95
CA GLU A 88 7.94 -7.92 2.66
C GLU A 88 8.51 -7.03 1.53
N SER A 89 8.13 -5.76 1.48
CA SER A 89 8.57 -4.82 0.43
C SER A 89 10.03 -4.36 0.57
N VAL A 90 10.61 -4.44 1.77
CA VAL A 90 12.02 -4.07 2.06
C VAL A 90 12.97 -5.24 1.80
N GLN A 91 12.47 -6.47 1.79
CA GLN A 91 13.22 -7.65 1.38
C GLN A 91 12.57 -8.28 0.16
N PRO A 92 12.82 -7.74 -1.06
CA PRO A 92 12.48 -8.45 -2.28
C PRO A 92 13.33 -9.72 -2.32
N SER A 93 12.78 -10.83 -1.82
CA SER A 93 13.23 -12.22 -1.99
C SER A 93 14.67 -12.37 -2.51
N ALA A 94 15.66 -12.06 -1.67
CA ALA A 94 17.04 -12.48 -1.89
C ALA A 94 17.17 -13.95 -1.47
N SER A 95 16.60 -14.86 -2.27
CA SER A 95 16.85 -16.30 -2.14
C SER A 95 16.57 -17.04 -3.45
N ALA A 96 17.31 -16.66 -4.49
CA ALA A 96 17.51 -17.48 -5.68
C ALA A 96 18.88 -17.16 -6.29
N ALA A 97 19.94 -17.41 -5.54
CA ALA A 97 21.27 -17.54 -6.08
C ALA A 97 21.79 -18.94 -5.72
N PRO A 98 21.84 -19.89 -6.67
CA PRO A 98 22.76 -21.00 -6.53
C PRO A 98 24.15 -20.53 -6.97
N ASP A 99 25.03 -20.51 -5.98
CA ASP A 99 26.46 -20.80 -6.03
C ASP A 99 27.19 -20.82 -7.39
N GLY A 100 28.15 -19.91 -7.50
CA GLY A 100 29.52 -20.24 -7.93
C GLY A 100 29.79 -20.31 -9.44
N PRO A 101 30.81 -19.59 -9.96
CA PRO A 101 31.27 -19.84 -11.31
C PRO A 101 32.06 -21.16 -11.33
N PRO A 102 31.82 -22.10 -12.28
CA PRO A 102 32.82 -23.11 -12.56
C PRO A 102 33.94 -22.42 -13.33
N ASN A 103 35.01 -22.16 -12.57
CA ASN A 103 36.35 -21.94 -13.08
C ASN A 103 36.76 -23.18 -13.90
N LEU A 104 37.09 -23.01 -15.19
CA LEU A 104 37.83 -24.00 -15.94
C LEU A 104 38.76 -23.28 -16.92
N ALA A 105 40.03 -23.32 -16.53
CA ALA A 105 41.20 -23.19 -17.38
C ALA A 105 41.29 -24.35 -18.39
#